data_AF-A0A0B7NHL7-F1
#
_entry.id   AF-A0A0B7NHL7-F1
#
_cell.length_a   1.000
_cell.length_b   1.000
_cell.length_c   1.000
_cell.angle_alpha   90.00
_cell.angle_beta   90.00
_cell.angle_gamma   90.00
#
_symmetry.space_group_name_H-M   'P 1'
#
loop_
_entity.id
_entity.type
_entity.pdbx_description
1 polymer ?
#
loop_
_entity_poly.entity_id
_entity_poly.type
_entity_poly.pdbx_seq_one_letter_code
_entity_poly.pdbx_strand_id
1 'polypeptide(L)'
;MNKLATKIRLSCQDITKIKVDAIVNAANNSLLGGGGVDGAIHNAAGKDLLKECRTLGGCPDGVSMQLIFSCAKITKGYNLPAKYVIHTVGPQSEKPNVLAGCYRNSLKLLTDSNLRSIAFPCIATGVYGYDNERAANIALETVRGYLQSDLSKGEDKVRYVFGA
;
A
#
# COMPACT_ATOMS: atom_id res chain seq x y z
N MET A 1 1.67 18.17 21.25
CA MET A 1 1.91 16.93 20.49
C MET A 1 2.23 17.27 19.04
N ASN A 2 3.21 16.59 18.44
CA ASN A 2 3.55 16.77 17.03
C ASN A 2 2.34 16.37 16.14
N LYS A 3 1.85 17.29 15.29
CA LYS A 3 0.68 17.07 14.40
C LYS A 3 0.86 15.90 13.42
N LEU A 4 2.11 15.52 13.11
CA LEU A 4 2.42 14.33 12.33
C LEU A 4 2.24 13.04 13.13
N ALA A 5 2.68 13.04 14.39
CA ALA A 5 2.64 11.84 15.24
C ALA A 5 1.21 11.37 15.52
N THR A 6 0.22 12.27 15.47
CA THR A 6 -1.19 11.92 15.66
C THR A 6 -1.84 11.26 14.42
N LYS A 7 -1.16 11.26 13.27
CA LYS A 7 -1.65 10.69 12.01
C LYS A 7 -1.20 9.24 11.76
N ILE A 8 -0.13 8.79 12.42
CA ILE A 8 0.41 7.43 12.24
C ILE A 8 0.00 6.56 13.43
N ARG A 9 -0.47 5.35 13.15
CA ARG A 9 -0.77 4.33 14.15
C ARG A 9 -0.09 3.02 13.76
N LEU A 10 0.53 2.34 14.69
CA LEU A 10 1.09 1.00 14.48
C LEU A 10 0.08 -0.04 14.99
N SER A 11 -0.10 -1.13 14.27
CA SER A 11 -1.08 -2.17 14.64
C SER A 11 -0.70 -3.53 14.09
N CYS A 12 -0.53 -4.53 14.96
CA CYS A 12 -0.27 -5.92 14.56
C CYS A 12 -1.55 -6.69 14.18
N GLN A 13 -2.53 -6.02 13.57
CA GLN A 13 -3.83 -6.63 13.25
C GLN A 13 -3.82 -7.18 11.81
N ASP A 14 -4.64 -8.20 11.55
CA ASP A 14 -4.94 -8.64 10.20
C ASP A 14 -5.52 -7.48 9.38
N ILE A 15 -4.80 -7.08 8.33
CA ILE A 15 -5.16 -5.94 7.48
C ILE A 15 -6.55 -6.10 6.84
N THR A 16 -7.01 -7.34 6.61
CA THR A 16 -8.34 -7.62 6.03
C THR A 16 -9.49 -7.26 6.97
N LYS A 17 -9.20 -7.02 8.25
CA LYS A 17 -10.19 -6.64 9.28
C LYS A 17 -10.21 -5.14 9.55
N ILE A 18 -9.27 -4.38 9.00
CA ILE A 18 -9.12 -2.95 9.30
C ILE A 18 -10.17 -2.13 8.55
N LYS A 19 -10.93 -1.32 9.28
CA LYS A 19 -11.94 -0.40 8.74
C LYS A 19 -11.34 0.97 8.46
N VAL A 20 -10.91 1.18 7.21
CA VAL A 20 -10.33 2.43 6.68
C VAL A 20 -10.85 2.69 5.26
N ASP A 21 -10.51 3.82 4.65
CA ASP A 21 -10.92 4.07 3.26
C ASP A 21 -10.21 3.14 2.29
N ALA A 22 -8.91 2.91 2.46
CA ALA A 22 -8.16 1.98 1.63
C ALA A 22 -7.21 1.10 2.45
N ILE A 23 -7.07 -0.16 2.09
CA ILE A 23 -5.93 -0.99 2.51
C ILE A 23 -4.98 -1.18 1.33
N VAL A 24 -3.70 -1.38 1.61
CA VAL A 24 -2.71 -1.69 0.58
C VAL A 24 -2.54 -3.20 0.46
N ASN A 25 -2.57 -3.68 -0.77
CA ASN A 25 -2.21 -5.05 -1.11
C ASN A 25 -0.77 -5.07 -1.67
N ALA A 26 0.12 -5.83 -1.02
CA ALA A 26 1.45 -6.13 -1.54
C ALA A 26 1.33 -7.30 -2.54
N ALA A 27 1.07 -6.94 -3.80
CA ALA A 27 0.78 -7.88 -4.88
C ALA A 27 2.02 -8.27 -5.68
N ASN A 28 1.85 -9.24 -6.58
CA ASN A 28 2.79 -9.51 -7.68
C ASN A 28 2.36 -8.77 -8.97
N ASN A 29 3.20 -8.82 -10.01
CA ASN A 29 3.00 -8.07 -11.27
C ASN A 29 1.69 -8.40 -12.02
N SER A 30 1.11 -9.58 -11.83
CA SER A 30 -0.13 -9.97 -12.49
C SER A 30 -1.35 -9.22 -11.91
N LEU A 31 -1.29 -8.83 -10.64
CA LEU A 31 -2.44 -8.40 -9.83
C LEU A 31 -3.59 -9.44 -9.74
N LEU A 32 -3.36 -10.69 -10.15
CA LEU A 32 -4.39 -11.73 -10.19
C LEU A 32 -4.42 -12.61 -8.93
N GLY A 33 -3.98 -12.06 -7.81
CA GLY A 33 -3.83 -12.76 -6.54
C GLY A 33 -2.52 -13.56 -6.43
N GLY A 34 -2.35 -14.21 -5.28
CA GLY A 34 -1.12 -14.88 -4.90
C GLY A 34 -1.21 -15.47 -3.49
N GLY A 35 -0.06 -15.64 -2.85
CA GLY A 35 0.04 -16.06 -1.44
C GLY A 35 0.14 -14.90 -0.45
N GLY A 36 0.40 -15.20 0.83
CA GLY A 36 0.63 -14.18 1.86
C GLY A 36 -0.53 -13.20 2.02
N VAL A 37 -0.21 -11.91 2.17
CA VAL A 37 -1.22 -10.85 2.33
C VAL A 37 -2.11 -10.69 1.09
N ASP A 38 -1.59 -10.92 -0.11
CA ASP A 38 -2.33 -10.86 -1.37
C ASP A 38 -3.44 -11.92 -1.38
N GLY A 39 -3.08 -13.16 -1.06
CA GLY A 39 -4.05 -14.25 -0.91
C GLY A 39 -5.08 -13.98 0.18
N ALA A 40 -4.66 -13.46 1.34
CA ALA A 40 -5.57 -13.11 2.43
C ALA A 40 -6.59 -12.03 2.01
N ILE A 41 -6.13 -10.97 1.33
CA ILE A 41 -6.98 -9.88 0.82
C ILE A 41 -7.97 -10.42 -0.23
N HIS A 42 -7.51 -11.22 -1.19
CA HIS A 42 -8.40 -11.82 -2.20
C HIS A 42 -9.45 -12.75 -1.59
N ASN A 43 -9.06 -13.58 -0.62
CA ASN A 43 -9.99 -14.47 0.08
C ASN A 43 -11.05 -13.68 0.86
N ALA A 44 -10.64 -12.59 1.54
CA ALA A 44 -11.54 -11.77 2.34
C ALA A 44 -12.45 -10.86 1.48
N ALA A 45 -11.94 -10.29 0.38
CA ALA A 45 -12.70 -9.43 -0.53
C ALA A 45 -13.69 -10.21 -1.39
N GLY A 46 -13.41 -11.49 -1.67
CA GLY A 46 -14.23 -12.36 -2.50
C GLY A 46 -13.89 -12.30 -3.99
N LYS A 47 -14.60 -13.11 -4.78
CA LYS A 47 -14.28 -13.36 -6.21
C LYS A 47 -14.35 -12.11 -7.08
N ASP A 48 -15.13 -11.10 -6.68
CA ASP A 48 -15.31 -9.89 -7.48
C ASP A 48 -14.06 -9.02 -7.51
N LEU A 49 -13.21 -9.06 -6.47
CA LEU A 49 -11.91 -8.38 -6.49
C LEU A 49 -11.04 -8.91 -7.64
N LEU A 50 -10.96 -10.23 -7.80
CA LEU A 50 -10.21 -10.82 -8.90
C LEU A 50 -10.79 -10.45 -10.28
N LYS A 51 -12.12 -10.30 -10.39
CA LYS A 51 -12.76 -9.87 -11.64
C LYS A 51 -12.35 -8.45 -12.01
N GLU A 52 -12.34 -7.51 -11.06
CA GLU A 52 -11.88 -6.14 -11.31
C GLU A 52 -10.37 -6.08 -11.55
N CYS A 53 -9.55 -6.85 -10.82
CA CYS A 53 -8.12 -6.91 -11.10
C CYS A 53 -7.80 -7.30 -12.55
N ARG A 54 -8.59 -8.18 -13.17
CA ARG A 54 -8.43 -8.57 -14.58
C ARG A 54 -8.64 -7.40 -15.55
N THR A 55 -9.42 -6.38 -15.18
CA THR A 55 -9.63 -5.20 -16.02
C THR A 55 -8.49 -4.19 -15.91
N LEU A 56 -7.59 -4.36 -14.94
CA LEU A 56 -6.48 -3.43 -14.71
C LEU A 56 -5.30 -3.65 -15.67
N GLY A 57 -5.17 -4.81 -16.30
CA GLY A 57 -4.04 -5.14 -17.17
C GLY A 57 -2.70 -5.29 -16.43
N GLY A 58 -2.72 -5.86 -15.22
CA GLY A 58 -1.53 -6.10 -14.40
C GLY A 58 -0.91 -4.83 -13.81
N CYS A 59 0.30 -4.92 -13.26
CA CYS A 59 1.08 -3.79 -12.74
C CYS A 59 2.56 -4.04 -13.04
N PRO A 60 3.26 -3.14 -13.77
CA PRO A 60 4.68 -3.34 -14.04
C PRO A 60 5.45 -3.49 -12.72
N ASP A 61 6.23 -4.56 -12.60
CA ASP A 61 7.20 -4.68 -11.52
C ASP A 61 8.47 -3.89 -11.86
N GLY A 62 9.13 -3.33 -10.84
CA GLY A 62 10.45 -2.71 -10.99
C GLY A 62 11.58 -3.73 -11.25
N VAL A 63 11.24 -4.93 -11.72
CA VAL A 63 12.14 -6.10 -11.83
C VAL A 63 12.29 -6.51 -13.29
N SER A 64 11.19 -6.83 -13.98
CA SER A 64 11.20 -7.39 -15.34
C SER A 64 11.65 -6.39 -16.40
N MET A 65 11.58 -5.09 -16.10
CA MET A 65 11.93 -4.03 -17.06
C MET A 65 13.12 -3.16 -16.63
N GLN A 66 13.90 -3.55 -15.59
CA GLN A 66 14.90 -2.63 -14.98
C GLN A 66 14.31 -1.25 -14.61
N LEU A 67 12.99 -1.16 -14.44
CA LEU A 67 12.32 0.09 -14.16
C LEU A 67 12.64 0.56 -12.76
N ILE A 68 12.96 1.86 -12.67
CA ILE A 68 13.13 2.61 -11.41
C ILE A 68 11.77 2.94 -10.78
N PHE A 69 10.67 2.67 -11.48
CA PHE A 69 9.33 3.07 -11.10
C PHE A 69 8.55 1.93 -10.44
N SER A 70 7.80 2.27 -9.39
CA SER A 70 6.71 1.45 -8.87
C SER A 70 5.39 1.97 -9.43
N CYS A 71 4.38 1.12 -9.48
CA CYS A 71 3.03 1.49 -9.88
C CYS A 71 2.04 1.01 -8.81
N ALA A 72 0.99 1.81 -8.59
CA ALA A 72 -0.11 1.47 -7.71
C ALA A 72 -1.42 1.56 -8.50
N LYS A 73 -2.34 0.61 -8.29
CA LYS A 73 -3.69 0.59 -8.90
C LYS A 73 -4.74 0.46 -7.82
N ILE A 74 -5.94 0.97 -8.06
CA ILE A 74 -7.04 0.96 -7.08
C ILE A 74 -8.24 0.16 -7.61
N THR A 75 -8.86 -0.58 -6.71
CA THR A 75 -10.09 -1.36 -6.91
C THR A 75 -11.03 -1.13 -5.73
N LYS A 76 -12.28 -1.59 -5.84
CA LYS A 76 -13.20 -1.62 -4.70
C LYS A 76 -12.76 -2.66 -3.66
N GLY A 77 -13.15 -2.45 -2.41
CA GLY A 77 -12.88 -3.37 -1.30
C GLY A 77 -13.81 -4.59 -1.23
N TYR A 78 -14.94 -4.55 -1.95
CA TYR A 78 -15.94 -5.63 -1.97
C TYR A 78 -16.38 -6.05 -0.56
N ASN A 79 -16.11 -7.29 -0.16
CA ASN A 79 -16.51 -7.82 1.15
C ASN A 79 -15.60 -7.35 2.30
N LEU A 80 -14.54 -6.57 2.01
CA LEU A 80 -13.68 -6.01 3.05
C LEU A 80 -14.38 -4.88 3.82
N PRO A 81 -14.03 -4.67 5.10
CA PRO A 81 -14.43 -3.47 5.84
C PRO A 81 -13.88 -2.17 5.24
N ALA A 82 -12.78 -2.27 4.49
CA ALA A 82 -12.19 -1.16 3.77
C ALA A 82 -12.93 -0.89 2.45
N LYS A 83 -13.06 0.39 2.07
CA LYS A 83 -13.83 0.76 0.86
C LYS A 83 -13.10 0.42 -0.43
N TYR A 84 -11.77 0.48 -0.42
CA TYR A 84 -10.89 0.27 -1.57
C TYR A 84 -9.68 -0.60 -1.22
N VAL A 85 -9.11 -1.23 -2.23
CA VAL A 85 -7.79 -1.87 -2.17
C VAL A 85 -6.86 -1.13 -3.13
N ILE A 86 -5.71 -0.70 -2.62
CA ILE A 86 -4.63 -0.14 -3.43
C ILE A 86 -3.57 -1.23 -3.61
N HIS A 87 -3.42 -1.72 -4.83
CA HIS A 87 -2.47 -2.76 -5.20
C HIS A 87 -1.14 -2.16 -5.62
N THR A 88 -0.06 -2.56 -4.98
CA THR A 88 1.30 -2.15 -5.34
C THR A 88 2.22 -3.36 -5.37
N VAL A 89 3.27 -3.29 -6.19
CA VAL A 89 4.24 -4.39 -6.34
C VAL A 89 5.57 -3.96 -5.75
N GLY A 90 5.95 -4.60 -4.64
CA GLY A 90 7.23 -4.37 -3.97
C GLY A 90 8.42 -4.93 -4.75
N PRO A 91 9.66 -4.52 -4.45
CA PRO A 91 10.85 -5.08 -5.09
C PRO A 91 11.21 -6.47 -4.52
N GLN A 92 11.74 -7.37 -5.37
CA GLN A 92 12.28 -8.68 -4.96
C GLN A 92 13.73 -8.63 -4.48
N SER A 93 14.35 -7.45 -4.51
CA SER A 93 15.70 -7.20 -4.00
C SER A 93 15.72 -5.88 -3.24
N GLU A 94 16.82 -5.57 -2.55
CA GLU A 94 16.98 -4.32 -1.80
C GLU A 94 17.06 -3.09 -2.72
N LYS A 95 15.91 -2.67 -3.25
CA LYS A 95 15.73 -1.48 -4.07
C LYS A 95 14.96 -0.43 -3.26
N PRO A 96 15.63 0.36 -2.41
CA PRO A 96 14.96 1.27 -1.49
C PRO A 96 14.08 2.29 -2.21
N ASN A 97 14.51 2.77 -3.39
CA ASN A 97 13.75 3.73 -4.19
C ASN A 97 12.42 3.17 -4.70
N VAL A 98 12.39 1.88 -5.05
CA VAL A 98 11.17 1.19 -5.52
C VAL A 98 10.22 0.96 -4.35
N LEU A 99 10.73 0.51 -3.21
CA LEU A 99 9.94 0.34 -1.98
C LEU A 99 9.33 1.67 -1.52
N ALA A 100 10.14 2.73 -1.45
CA ALA A 100 9.66 4.07 -1.16
C ALA A 100 8.61 4.56 -2.18
N GLY A 101 8.79 4.21 -3.45
CA GLY A 101 7.80 4.48 -4.49
C GLY A 101 6.44 3.81 -4.23
N CYS A 102 6.42 2.56 -3.74
CA CYS A 102 5.18 1.86 -3.40
C CYS A 102 4.34 2.65 -2.40
N TYR A 103 4.98 3.15 -1.33
CA TYR A 103 4.32 3.98 -0.33
C TYR A 103 3.86 5.32 -0.92
N ARG A 104 4.72 6.04 -1.66
CA ARG A 104 4.38 7.35 -2.26
C ARG A 104 3.21 7.25 -3.24
N ASN A 105 3.24 6.26 -4.12
CA ASN A 105 2.22 6.09 -5.15
C ASN A 105 0.89 5.66 -4.55
N SER A 106 0.92 4.82 -3.50
CA SER A 106 -0.30 4.45 -2.77
C SER A 106 -0.92 5.64 -2.05
N LEU A 107 -0.11 6.47 -1.37
CA LEU A 107 -0.58 7.71 -0.74
C LEU A 107 -1.11 8.71 -1.76
N LYS A 108 -0.45 8.85 -2.90
CA LYS A 108 -0.92 9.71 -3.99
C LYS A 108 -2.28 9.24 -4.52
N LEU A 109 -2.45 7.94 -4.76
CA LEU A 109 -3.70 7.39 -5.27
C LEU A 109 -4.84 7.55 -4.26
N LEU A 110 -4.54 7.42 -2.96
CA LEU A 110 -5.46 7.73 -1.88
C LEU A 110 -5.95 9.18 -1.97
N THR A 111 -5.04 10.15 -2.06
CA THR A 111 -5.41 11.58 -2.10
C THR A 111 -6.11 11.96 -3.40
N ASP A 112 -5.66 11.43 -4.55
CA ASP A 112 -6.26 11.69 -5.86
C ASP A 112 -7.69 11.13 -5.93
N SER A 113 -7.97 10.07 -5.16
CA SER A 113 -9.30 9.46 -5.04
C SER A 113 -10.16 10.08 -3.92
N ASN A 114 -9.74 11.20 -3.34
CA ASN A 114 -10.40 11.88 -2.21
C ASN A 114 -10.63 10.98 -0.97
N LEU A 115 -9.76 10.00 -0.76
CA LEU A 115 -9.76 9.13 0.41
C LEU A 115 -8.82 9.69 1.49
N ARG A 116 -9.06 9.33 2.76
CA ARG A 116 -8.39 10.00 3.89
C ARG A 116 -7.70 9.06 4.87
N SER A 117 -7.98 7.77 4.81
CA SER A 117 -7.40 6.79 5.73
C SER A 117 -6.88 5.56 5.00
N ILE A 118 -5.66 5.15 5.34
CA ILE A 118 -4.96 4.06 4.67
C ILE A 118 -4.29 3.12 5.68
N ALA A 119 -4.26 1.83 5.38
CA ALA A 119 -3.45 0.85 6.10
C ALA A 119 -2.47 0.17 5.14
N PHE A 120 -1.21 0.08 5.55
CA PHE A 120 -0.14 -0.60 4.83
C PHE A 120 0.23 -1.90 5.55
N PRO A 121 0.43 -3.01 4.81
CA PRO A 121 1.15 -4.16 5.33
C PRO A 121 2.67 -3.89 5.23
N CYS A 122 3.46 -4.78 5.83
CA CYS A 122 4.89 -4.86 5.57
C CYS A 122 5.15 -5.28 4.10
N ILE A 123 5.41 -4.30 3.22
CA ILE A 123 5.68 -4.53 1.79
C ILE A 123 7.09 -5.12 1.61
N ALA A 124 7.19 -6.18 0.79
CA ALA A 124 8.41 -6.85 0.36
C ALA A 124 9.19 -7.66 1.42
N THR A 125 8.79 -7.66 2.69
CA THR A 125 9.56 -8.35 3.76
C THR A 125 9.27 -9.85 3.92
N GLY A 126 8.15 -10.32 3.37
CA GLY A 126 7.79 -11.75 3.39
C GLY A 126 8.53 -12.54 2.30
N VAL A 127 7.78 -13.07 1.33
CA VAL A 127 8.32 -13.91 0.23
C VAL A 127 9.46 -13.23 -0.55
N TYR A 128 9.47 -11.91 -0.61
CA TYR A 128 10.49 -11.14 -1.33
C TYR A 128 11.77 -10.87 -0.51
N GLY A 129 11.80 -11.22 0.77
CA GLY A 129 13.02 -11.26 1.58
C GLY A 129 13.69 -9.92 1.86
N TYR A 130 12.99 -8.78 1.71
CA TYR A 130 13.54 -7.48 2.10
C TYR A 130 13.74 -7.45 3.62
N ASP A 131 14.91 -7.00 4.10
CA ASP A 131 15.18 -6.86 5.53
C ASP A 131 14.12 -6.00 6.24
N ASN A 132 13.61 -6.51 7.38
CA ASN A 132 12.50 -5.88 8.09
C ASN A 132 12.85 -4.48 8.61
N GLU A 133 14.05 -4.30 9.18
CA GLU A 133 14.45 -3.02 9.78
C GLU A 133 14.65 -1.96 8.70
N ARG A 134 15.35 -2.31 7.62
CA ARG A 134 15.54 -1.43 6.46
C ARG A 134 14.21 -1.07 5.81
N ALA A 135 13.32 -2.05 5.61
CA ALA A 135 12.00 -1.81 5.02
C ALA A 135 11.14 -0.89 5.89
N ALA A 136 11.15 -1.10 7.22
CA ALA A 136 10.43 -0.26 8.17
C ALA A 136 10.94 1.18 8.17
N ASN A 137 12.26 1.39 8.15
CA ASN A 137 12.86 2.72 8.05
C ASN A 137 12.42 3.43 6.77
N ILE A 138 12.48 2.76 5.61
CA ILE A 138 12.02 3.32 4.33
C ILE A 138 10.53 3.67 4.36
N ALA A 139 9.70 2.80 4.94
CA ALA A 139 8.27 3.03 5.07
C ALA A 139 7.98 4.28 5.92
N LEU A 140 8.56 4.36 7.12
CA LEU A 140 8.35 5.46 8.05
C LEU A 140 8.87 6.79 7.50
N GLU A 141 10.07 6.81 6.93
CA GLU A 141 10.64 8.02 6.32
C GLU A 141 9.78 8.53 5.17
N THR A 142 9.33 7.61 4.30
CA THR A 142 8.53 7.95 3.14
C THR A 142 7.15 8.49 3.55
N VAL A 143 6.47 7.80 4.46
CA VAL A 143 5.15 8.22 4.96
C VAL A 143 5.27 9.56 5.68
N ARG A 144 6.28 9.73 6.55
CA ARG A 144 6.53 11.00 7.25
C ARG A 144 6.75 12.14 6.27
N GLY A 145 7.62 11.94 5.27
CA GLY A 145 7.92 12.95 4.24
C GLY A 145 6.68 13.36 3.45
N TYR A 146 5.84 12.39 3.06
CA TYR A 146 4.59 12.65 2.35
C TYR A 146 3.61 13.48 3.21
N LEU A 147 3.35 13.05 4.44
CA LEU A 147 2.45 13.75 5.37
C LEU A 147 2.94 15.16 5.69
N GLN A 148 4.25 15.36 5.82
CA GLN A 148 4.82 16.67 6.09
C GLN A 148 4.64 17.60 4.89
N SER A 149 4.81 17.09 3.66
CA SER A 149 4.54 17.84 2.44
C SER A 149 3.07 18.24 2.33
N ASP A 150 2.15 17.29 2.56
CA ASP A 150 0.69 17.52 2.54
C ASP A 150 0.26 18.59 3.55
N LEU A 151 0.81 18.54 4.77
CA LEU A 151 0.56 19.54 5.81
C LEU A 151 1.15 20.91 5.46
N SER A 152 2.36 20.97 4.89
CA SER A 152 2.99 22.23 4.48
C SER A 152 2.22 22.95 3.38
N LYS A 153 1.48 22.21 2.54
CA LYS A 153 0.58 22.74 1.51
C LYS A 153 -0.80 23.11 2.04
N GLY A 154 -1.09 22.87 3.32
CA GLY A 154 -2.40 23.13 3.93
C GLY A 154 -3.51 22.16 3.52
N GLU A 155 -3.18 21.04 2.88
CA GLU A 155 -4.16 20.11 2.30
C GLU A 155 -4.80 19.19 3.37
N ASP A 156 -4.02 18.75 4.36
CA ASP A 156 -4.45 17.87 5.48
C ASP A 156 -5.36 16.69 5.05
N LYS A 157 -5.06 16.13 3.87
CA LYS A 157 -5.92 15.14 3.18
C LYS A 157 -5.87 13.79 3.88
N VAL A 158 -4.67 13.37 4.29
CA VAL A 158 -4.45 12.08 4.97
C VAL A 158 -4.63 12.21 6.48
N ARG A 159 -5.64 11.55 7.03
CA ARG A 159 -5.98 11.56 8.45
C ARG A 159 -5.31 10.45 9.25
N TYR A 160 -5.29 9.22 8.70
CA TYR A 160 -4.76 8.05 9.40
C TYR A 160 -3.94 7.17 8.47
N VAL A 161 -2.73 6.82 8.91
CA VAL A 161 -1.88 5.81 8.29
C VAL A 161 -1.62 4.71 9.31
N PHE A 162 -2.03 3.48 8.99
CA PHE A 162 -1.74 2.30 9.79
C PHE A 162 -0.56 1.52 9.20
N GLY A 163 0.42 1.14 10.01
CA GLY A 163 1.44 0.15 9.66
C GLY A 163 1.14 -1.18 10.35
N ALA A 164 1.02 -2.26 9.58
CA ALA A 164 0.76 -3.62 10.02
C ALA A 164 1.86 -4.59 9.60
#